data_AF-A0A2G5K5Y7-F1
#
_entry.id   AF-A0A2G5K5Y7-F1
#
_cell.length_a   1.000
_cell.length_b   1.000
_cell.length_c   1.000
_cell.angle_alpha   90.00
_cell.angle_beta   90.00
_cell.angle_gamma   90.00
#
_symmetry.space_group_name_H-M   'P 1'
#
loop_
_entity.id
_entity.type
_entity.pdbx_description
1 polymer ?
#
loop_
_entity_poly.entity_id
_entity_poly.type
_entity_poly.pdbx_seq_one_letter_code
_entity_poly.pdbx_strand_id
1 'polypeptide(L)'
;MKVIRNSRIGLGAAIFFAAILSLSAYFVFAAIQGDFGHFQRVQIEAEEQLLTQQLAELRKQREGIANKTHRMSDDYLDLDLLDEQARKLLGMARPDEVIIR
;
A
#
# COMPACT_ATOMS: atom_id res chain seq x y z
N MET A 1 -75.57 -19.94 26.98
CA MET A 1 -74.56 -19.59 25.96
C MET A 1 -73.53 -18.65 26.57
N LYS A 2 -72.29 -19.10 26.77
CA LYS A 2 -71.15 -18.24 27.08
C LYS A 2 -69.87 -18.94 26.59
N VAL A 3 -69.46 -18.61 25.38
CA VAL A 3 -68.17 -19.05 24.83
C VAL A 3 -67.11 -18.13 25.42
N ILE A 4 -66.33 -18.65 26.36
CA ILE A 4 -65.19 -17.93 26.93
C ILE A 4 -64.09 -17.97 25.88
N ARG A 5 -63.96 -16.88 25.12
CA ARG A 5 -62.89 -16.72 24.13
C ARG A 5 -61.59 -16.51 24.90
N ASN A 6 -60.74 -17.55 24.92
CA ASN A 6 -59.45 -17.54 25.59
C ASN A 6 -58.48 -16.57 24.89
N SER A 7 -58.38 -15.35 25.42
CA SER A 7 -57.52 -14.26 24.92
C SER A 7 -56.02 -14.49 25.13
N ARG A 8 -55.61 -15.61 25.72
CA ARG A 8 -54.19 -16.00 25.89
C ARG A 8 -53.49 -16.32 24.57
N ILE A 9 -54.22 -16.79 23.56
CA ILE A 9 -53.66 -17.10 22.23
C ILE A 9 -53.29 -15.82 21.47
N GLY A 10 -54.05 -14.73 21.65
CA GLY A 10 -53.80 -13.47 20.97
C GLY A 10 -52.54 -12.75 21.49
N LEU A 11 -52.28 -12.83 22.79
CA LEU A 11 -51.15 -12.13 23.40
C LEU A 11 -49.81 -12.81 23.09
N GLY A 12 -49.78 -14.15 23.11
CA GLY A 12 -48.60 -14.91 22.68
C GLY A 12 -48.29 -14.73 21.19
N ALA A 13 -49.30 -14.75 20.32
CA ALA A 13 -49.13 -14.48 18.90
C ALA A 13 -48.63 -13.04 18.65
N ALA A 14 -49.18 -12.04 19.34
CA ALA A 14 -48.75 -10.65 19.20
C ALA A 14 -47.28 -10.46 19.61
N ILE A 15 -46.84 -11.07 20.71
CA ILE A 15 -45.44 -11.02 21.15
C ILE A 15 -44.52 -11.71 20.12
N PHE A 16 -44.93 -12.86 19.60
CA PHE A 16 -44.17 -13.58 18.57
C PHE A 16 -44.01 -12.76 17.28
N PHE A 17 -45.09 -12.13 16.80
CA PHE A 17 -45.03 -11.22 15.66
C PHE A 17 -44.16 -10.00 15.91
N ALA A 18 -44.26 -9.38 17.10
CA ALA A 18 -43.41 -8.26 17.48
C ALA A 18 -41.93 -8.64 17.53
N ALA A 19 -41.60 -9.83 18.04
CA ALA A 19 -40.24 -10.33 18.10
C ALA A 19 -39.66 -10.58 16.70
N ILE A 20 -40.43 -11.20 15.80
CA ILE A 20 -40.00 -11.40 14.40
C ILE A 20 -39.79 -10.06 13.72
N LEU A 21 -40.73 -9.12 13.86
CA LEU A 21 -40.63 -7.80 13.23
C LEU A 21 -39.42 -7.02 13.74
N SER A 22 -39.15 -7.07 15.04
CA SER A 22 -37.97 -6.45 15.65
C SER A 22 -36.66 -7.09 15.14
N LEU A 23 -36.63 -8.42 15.00
CA LEU A 23 -35.47 -9.14 14.48
C LEU A 23 -35.23 -8.81 13.00
N SER A 24 -36.28 -8.77 12.18
CA SER A 24 -36.20 -8.35 10.79
C SER A 24 -35.70 -6.92 10.66
N ALA A 25 -36.22 -5.99 11.47
CA ALA A 25 -35.75 -4.60 11.50
C ALA A 25 -34.27 -4.50 11.91
N TYR A 26 -33.85 -5.27 12.91
CA TYR A 26 -32.44 -5.36 13.32
C TYR A 26 -31.56 -5.87 12.18
N PHE A 27 -31.98 -6.90 11.44
CA PHE A 27 -31.22 -7.40 10.30
C PHE A 27 -31.16 -6.41 9.13
N VAL A 28 -32.25 -5.70 8.83
CA VAL A 28 -32.25 -4.63 7.82
C VAL A 28 -31.29 -3.51 8.24
N PHE A 29 -31.33 -3.11 9.51
CA PHE A 29 -30.43 -2.11 10.06
C PHE A 29 -28.97 -2.58 10.07
N ALA A 30 -28.71 -3.83 10.46
CA ALA A 30 -27.38 -4.44 10.44
C ALA A 30 -26.88 -4.71 9.01
N ALA A 31 -27.75 -4.82 8.02
CA ALA A 31 -27.35 -4.85 6.62
C ALA A 31 -26.94 -3.44 6.11
N ILE A 32 -27.52 -2.39 6.69
CA ILE A 32 -27.21 -1.00 6.38
C ILE A 32 -25.97 -0.50 7.13
N GLN A 33 -25.81 -0.87 8.41
CA GLN A 33 -24.69 -0.46 9.27
C GLN A 33 -23.56 -1.49 9.35
N GLY A 34 -23.84 -2.76 9.06
CA GLY A 34 -22.86 -3.82 9.18
C GLY A 34 -21.87 -3.79 8.03
N ASP A 35 -20.59 -3.82 8.41
CA ASP A 35 -19.41 -3.92 7.56
C ASP A 35 -19.32 -5.20 6.70
N PHE A 36 -20.41 -5.91 6.41
CA PHE A 36 -20.40 -7.20 5.72
C PHE A 36 -20.48 -7.14 4.18
N GLY A 37 -19.90 -6.12 3.55
CA GLY A 37 -19.74 -6.24 2.09
C GLY A 37 -18.87 -5.24 1.35
N HIS A 38 -18.74 -3.98 1.79
CA HIS A 38 -18.16 -2.97 0.90
C HIS A 38 -17.35 -1.83 1.52
N PHE A 39 -17.45 -1.53 2.82
CA PHE A 39 -16.69 -0.43 3.40
C PHE A 39 -15.18 -0.70 3.55
N GLN A 40 -14.74 -1.94 3.38
CA GLN A 40 -13.33 -2.26 3.23
C GLN A 40 -12.78 -2.00 1.82
N ARG A 41 -13.61 -1.89 0.77
CA ARG A 41 -13.09 -1.74 -0.60
C ARG A 41 -12.53 -0.36 -0.87
N VAL A 42 -13.19 0.69 -0.38
CA VAL A 42 -12.73 2.07 -0.62
C VAL A 42 -11.42 2.36 0.12
N GLN A 43 -11.21 1.79 1.31
CA GLN A 43 -9.95 1.94 2.04
C GLN A 43 -8.84 1.07 1.44
N ILE A 44 -9.13 -0.19 1.09
CA ILE A 44 -8.16 -1.10 0.48
C ILE A 44 -7.71 -0.58 -0.89
N GLU A 45 -8.61 -0.06 -1.72
CA GLU A 45 -8.29 0.41 -3.08
C GLU A 45 -7.48 1.72 -3.06
N ALA A 46 -7.74 2.61 -2.09
CA ALA A 46 -6.92 3.80 -1.88
C ALA A 46 -5.51 3.43 -1.38
N GLU A 47 -5.40 2.44 -0.48
CA GLU A 47 -4.14 1.95 0.05
C GLU A 47 -3.32 1.20 -1.02
N GLU A 48 -3.97 0.44 -1.90
CA GLU A 48 -3.34 -0.24 -3.04
C GLU A 48 -2.72 0.75 -4.04
N GLN A 49 -3.43 1.84 -4.35
CA GLN A 49 -2.91 2.88 -5.25
C GLN A 49 -1.70 3.60 -4.65
N LEU A 50 -1.74 3.94 -3.35
CA LEU A 50 -0.63 4.56 -2.64
C LEU A 50 0.60 3.65 -2.61
N LEU A 51 0.41 2.38 -2.25
CA LEU A 51 1.50 1.40 -2.17
C LEU A 51 2.13 1.13 -3.54
N THR A 52 1.32 1.09 -4.60
CA THR A 52 1.81 0.88 -5.98
C THR A 52 2.69 2.05 -6.44
N GLN A 53 2.29 3.29 -6.12
CA GLN A 53 3.10 4.47 -6.44
C GLN A 53 4.44 4.46 -5.69
N GLN A 54 4.44 4.14 -4.40
CA GLN A 54 5.66 4.03 -3.61
C GLN A 54 6.58 2.94 -4.14
N LEU A 55 6.02 1.78 -4.51
CA LEU A 55 6.78 0.67 -5.07
C LEU A 55 7.43 1.06 -6.41
N ALA A 56 6.72 1.76 -7.28
CA ALA A 56 7.26 2.26 -8.55
C ALA A 56 8.43 3.24 -8.32
N GLU A 57 8.31 4.13 -7.33
CA GLU A 57 9.38 5.05 -6.97
C GLU A 57 10.61 4.30 -6.42
N LEU A 58 10.42 3.38 -5.49
CA LEU A 58 11.50 2.58 -4.91
C LEU A 58 12.19 1.71 -5.98
N ARG A 59 11.45 1.15 -6.93
CA ARG A 59 12.03 0.42 -8.07
C ARG A 59 12.92 1.32 -8.91
N LYS A 60 12.47 2.53 -9.23
CA LYS A 60 13.26 3.51 -9.99
C LYS A 60 14.53 3.90 -9.26
N GLN A 61 14.48 4.08 -7.94
CA GLN A 61 15.66 4.34 -7.12
C GLN A 61 16.63 3.15 -7.12
N ARG A 62 16.11 1.92 -6.96
CA ARG A 62 16.91 0.70 -7.03
C ARG A 62 17.60 0.57 -8.38
N GLU A 63 16.90 0.79 -9.49
CA GLU A 63 17.48 0.75 -10.84
C GLU A 63 18.57 1.80 -11.01
N GLY A 64 18.37 3.01 -10.51
CA GLY A 64 19.38 4.07 -10.54
C GLY A 64 20.66 3.69 -9.78
N ILE A 65 20.51 3.12 -8.58
CA ILE A 65 21.65 2.65 -7.78
C ILE A 65 22.28 1.42 -8.42
N ALA A 66 21.49 0.44 -8.87
CA ALA A 66 21.99 -0.75 -9.54
C ALA A 66 22.79 -0.41 -10.80
N ASN A 67 22.35 0.58 -11.59
CA ASN A 67 23.08 1.07 -12.75
C ASN A 67 24.39 1.76 -12.34
N LYS A 68 24.39 2.58 -11.29
CA LYS A 68 25.63 3.18 -10.74
C LYS A 68 26.59 2.12 -10.24
N THR A 69 26.12 1.15 -9.46
CA THR A 69 26.91 0.03 -8.95
C THR A 69 27.45 -0.83 -10.10
N HIS A 70 26.63 -1.13 -11.11
CA HIS A 70 27.08 -1.85 -12.30
C HIS A 70 28.15 -1.09 -13.06
N ARG A 71 28.03 0.24 -13.19
CA ARG A 71 29.04 1.09 -13.84
C ARG A 71 30.30 1.29 -12.98
N MET A 72 30.22 1.00 -11.69
CA MET A 72 31.35 1.01 -10.75
C MET A 72 31.94 -0.39 -10.53
N SER A 73 31.27 -1.46 -11.01
CA SER A 73 31.67 -2.85 -10.83
C SER A 73 32.57 -3.27 -11.99
N ASP A 74 33.87 -3.35 -11.69
CA ASP A 74 35.00 -4.09 -12.28
C ASP A 74 35.15 -4.29 -13.81
N ASP A 75 34.11 -4.49 -14.61
CA ASP A 75 34.26 -4.70 -16.07
C ASP A 75 34.42 -3.38 -16.86
N TYR A 76 34.23 -2.22 -16.21
CA TYR A 76 34.38 -0.88 -16.80
C TYR A 76 35.10 0.14 -15.90
N LEU A 77 35.58 -0.28 -14.73
CA LEU A 77 36.35 0.57 -13.84
C LEU A 77 37.81 0.54 -14.29
N ASP A 78 38.12 1.35 -15.29
CA ASP A 78 39.48 1.49 -15.80
C ASP A 78 40.35 2.12 -14.70
N LEU A 79 41.12 1.27 -14.01
CA LEU A 79 42.04 1.67 -12.94
C LEU A 79 43.04 2.74 -13.45
N ASP A 80 43.33 2.75 -14.76
CA ASP A 80 44.16 3.76 -15.40
C ASP A 80 43.46 5.14 -15.43
N LEU A 81 42.13 5.19 -15.65
CA LEU A 81 41.37 6.45 -15.59
C LEU A 81 41.23 7.00 -14.17
N LEU A 82 41.18 6.12 -13.17
CA LEU A 82 41.22 6.51 -11.75
C LEU A 82 42.61 7.06 -11.37
N ASP A 83 43.69 6.43 -11.83
CA ASP A 83 45.05 6.93 -11.59
C ASP A 83 45.30 8.25 -12.32
N GLU A 84 44.81 8.43 -13.55
CA GLU A 84 44.85 9.71 -14.28
C GLU A 84 44.06 10.82 -13.57
N GLN A 85 42.84 10.54 -13.12
CA GLN A 85 42.04 11.51 -12.34
C GLN A 85 42.66 11.81 -10.97
N ALA A 86 43.22 10.81 -10.29
CA ALA A 86 43.94 10.98 -9.03
C ALA A 86 45.20 11.82 -9.23
N ARG A 87 45.98 11.58 -10.30
CA ARG A 87 47.20 12.31 -10.63
C ARG A 87 46.92 13.75 -11.03
N LYS A 88 45.81 14.00 -11.73
CA LYS A 88 45.33 15.34 -12.11
C LYS A 88 44.80 16.15 -10.92
N LEU A 89 44.16 15.51 -9.95
CA LEU A 89 43.64 16.16 -8.73
C LEU A 89 44.69 16.33 -7.64
N LEU A 90 45.61 15.38 -7.49
CA LEU A 90 46.66 15.38 -6.46
C LEU A 90 47.97 16.05 -6.91
N GLY A 91 48.03 16.59 -8.13
CA GLY A 91 49.14 17.43 -8.58
C GLY A 91 50.49 16.71 -8.66
N MET A 92 50.50 15.41 -8.97
CA MET A 92 51.73 14.63 -9.19
C MET A 92 52.11 14.56 -10.68
N ALA A 93 51.90 15.65 -11.42
CA ALA A 93 52.68 15.89 -12.63
C ALA A 93 54.03 16.45 -12.16
N ARG A 94 55.12 15.73 -12.46
CA ARG A 94 56.46 16.16 -12.10
C ARG A 94 56.70 17.61 -12.56
N PRO A 95 57.43 18.42 -11.78
CA PRO A 95 57.68 19.83 -12.05
C PRO A 95 58.56 20.12 -13.29
N ASP A 96 58.67 19.17 -14.24
CA ASP A 96 59.71 19.15 -15.26
C ASP A 96 59.21 19.10 -16.71
N GLU A 97 57.89 19.06 -16.97
CA GLU A 97 57.37 19.08 -18.35
C GLU A 97 57.17 20.52 -18.88
N VAL A 98 58.12 20.93 -19.72
CA VAL A 98 58.11 22.19 -20.48
C VAL A 98 57.12 22.10 -21.64
N ILE A 99 56.08 22.93 -21.60
CA ILE A 99 55.18 23.15 -22.74
C ILE A 99 55.87 24.08 -23.72
N ILE A 100 56.21 23.58 -24.91
CA ILE A 100 56.65 24.39 -26.05
C ILE A 100 55.41 24.90 -26.80
N ARG A 101 55.47 26.19 -27.14
CA ARG A 101 54.42 27.10 -27.61
C ARG A 101 53.71 26.71 -28.91
#